data_AF-A0A085F8J4-F1
#
_entry.id   AF-A0A085F8J4-F1
#
_cell.length_a   1.000
_cell.length_b   1.000
_cell.length_c   1.000
_cell.angle_alpha   90.00
_cell.angle_beta   90.00
_cell.angle_gamma   90.00
#
_symmetry.space_group_name_H-M   'P 1'
#
loop_
_entity.id
_entity.type
_entity.pdbx_description
1 polymer ?
#
loop_
_entity_poly.entity_id
_entity_poly.type
_entity_poly.pdbx_seq_one_letter_code
_entity_poly.pdbx_strand_id
1 'polypeptide(L)'
;MTLACAVLLAGCKDDARSAVPGGDVQLGLRLVTQYQCGACHVIPGVQGADGKSEGAGPSLDYIGRLSYIAGGIPNQPANMVQWLRVPHAVKPGTEMPPMGLTEQEARHMAAFLYTLR
;
A
#
# COMPACT_ATOMS: atom_id res chain seq x y z
N MET A 1 -14.80 -36.71 39.77
CA MET A 1 -13.90 -35.66 39.25
C MET A 1 -13.78 -35.85 37.75
N THR A 2 -14.67 -35.21 37.00
CA THR A 2 -14.69 -35.29 35.53
C THR A 2 -13.86 -34.12 35.02
N LEU A 3 -12.70 -34.40 34.44
CA LEU A 3 -11.80 -33.41 33.86
C LEU A 3 -12.40 -32.95 32.52
N ALA A 4 -12.85 -31.70 32.45
CA ALA A 4 -13.28 -31.08 31.20
C ALA A 4 -12.05 -30.54 30.45
N CYS A 5 -11.72 -31.14 29.31
CA CYS A 5 -10.78 -30.58 28.34
C CYS A 5 -11.39 -29.33 27.70
N ALA A 6 -10.93 -28.15 28.12
CA ALA A 6 -11.21 -26.91 27.40
C ALA A 6 -10.38 -26.88 26.10
N VAL A 7 -11.05 -27.10 24.97
CA VAL A 7 -10.48 -26.88 23.64
C VAL A 7 -10.46 -25.38 23.39
N LEU A 8 -9.30 -24.75 23.54
CA LEU A 8 -9.06 -23.39 23.09
C LEU A 8 -8.90 -23.42 21.56
N LEU A 9 -9.96 -23.05 20.85
CA LEU A 9 -9.92 -22.71 19.42
C LEU A 9 -9.11 -21.41 19.27
N ALA A 10 -7.80 -21.53 19.13
CA ALA A 10 -6.97 -20.45 18.60
C ALA A 10 -7.36 -20.29 17.13
N GLY A 11 -8.25 -19.34 16.84
CA GLY A 11 -8.59 -18.95 15.49
C GLY A 11 -7.31 -18.56 14.76
N CYS A 12 -6.95 -19.33 13.73
CA CYS A 12 -5.98 -18.90 12.74
C CYS A 12 -6.60 -17.72 12.01
N LYS A 13 -6.39 -16.52 12.55
CA LYS A 13 -6.47 -15.32 11.74
C LYS A 13 -5.33 -15.49 10.76
N ASP A 14 -5.64 -15.71 9.49
CA ASP A 14 -4.65 -15.69 8.42
C ASP A 14 -4.04 -14.29 8.39
N ASP A 15 -3.08 -14.05 9.28
CA ASP A 15 -2.12 -12.96 9.20
C ASP A 15 -1.22 -13.34 8.02
N ALA A 16 -1.77 -13.19 6.81
CA ALA A 16 -1.02 -13.17 5.58
C ALA A 16 0.05 -12.09 5.78
N ARG A 17 1.24 -12.54 6.17
CA ARG A 17 2.36 -11.68 6.52
C ARG A 17 2.56 -10.74 5.35
N SER A 18 2.35 -9.44 5.59
CA SER A 18 2.50 -8.40 4.57
C SER A 18 3.80 -8.62 3.80
N ALA A 19 3.75 -8.48 2.48
CA ALA A 19 4.95 -8.49 1.63
C ALA A 19 5.96 -7.40 2.04
N VAL A 20 5.52 -6.41 2.84
CA VAL A 20 6.32 -5.33 3.38
C VAL A 20 6.54 -5.54 4.88
N PRO A 21 7.79 -5.80 5.32
CA PRO A 21 8.12 -5.91 6.74
C PRO A 21 7.68 -4.67 7.54
N GLY A 22 6.96 -4.92 8.64
CA GLY A 22 6.41 -3.86 9.51
C GLY A 22 5.21 -3.12 8.92
N GLY A 23 4.69 -3.53 7.76
CA GLY A 23 3.50 -2.96 7.15
C GLY A 23 2.20 -3.63 7.63
N ASP A 24 1.14 -2.84 7.74
CA ASP A 24 -0.22 -3.24 8.12
C ASP A 24 -1.15 -2.82 6.98
N VAL A 25 -1.83 -3.78 6.37
CA VAL A 25 -2.68 -3.58 5.19
C VAL A 25 -3.89 -2.70 5.51
N GLN A 26 -4.51 -2.89 6.68
CA GLN A 26 -5.72 -2.16 7.05
C GLN A 26 -5.40 -0.70 7.38
N LEU A 27 -4.29 -0.46 8.07
CA LEU A 27 -3.81 0.90 8.26
C LEU A 27 -3.36 1.52 6.92
N GLY A 28 -2.74 0.74 6.03
CA GLY A 28 -2.39 1.16 4.68
C GLY A 28 -3.58 1.67 3.87
N LEU A 29 -4.68 0.92 3.85
CA LEU A 29 -5.93 1.31 3.19
C LEU A 29 -6.48 2.66 3.74
N ARG A 30 -6.47 2.82 5.07
CA ARG A 30 -6.90 4.08 5.69
C ARG A 30 -6.00 5.23 5.29
N LEU A 31 -4.69 5.02 5.30
CA LEU A 31 -3.72 6.04 4.96
C LEU A 31 -3.80 6.45 3.49
N VAL A 32 -3.93 5.53 2.54
CA VAL A 32 -4.09 5.92 1.11
C VAL A 32 -5.35 6.73 0.86
N THR A 33 -6.41 6.47 1.65
CA THR A 33 -7.63 7.27 1.63
C THR A 33 -7.39 8.65 2.25
N GLN A 34 -6.79 8.70 3.44
CA GLN A 34 -6.53 9.94 4.18
C GLN A 34 -5.64 10.92 3.42
N TYR A 35 -4.56 10.41 2.81
CA TYR A 35 -3.63 11.20 2.01
C TYR A 35 -4.14 11.49 0.59
N GLN A 36 -5.40 11.15 0.29
CA GLN A 36 -6.05 11.46 -0.99
C GLN A 36 -5.31 10.89 -2.21
N CYS A 37 -4.69 9.71 -2.07
CA CYS A 37 -4.03 9.05 -3.19
C CYS A 37 -5.01 8.78 -4.36
N GLY A 38 -6.30 8.64 -4.03
CA GLY A 38 -7.40 8.47 -4.98
C GLY A 38 -7.71 9.68 -5.86
N ALA A 39 -7.19 10.87 -5.55
CA ALA A 39 -7.36 12.05 -6.40
C ALA A 39 -6.71 11.83 -7.78
N CYS A 40 -5.48 11.31 -7.78
CA CYS A 40 -4.72 11.04 -9.00
C CYS A 40 -4.85 9.60 -9.51
N HIS A 41 -5.13 8.63 -8.63
CA HIS A 41 -5.14 7.22 -8.98
C HIS A 41 -6.52 6.57 -8.85
N VAL A 42 -6.80 5.63 -9.75
CA VAL A 42 -7.85 4.61 -9.51
C VAL A 42 -7.29 3.57 -8.53
N ILE A 43 -8.01 3.32 -7.44
CA ILE A 43 -7.57 2.41 -6.37
C ILE A 43 -8.73 1.50 -5.94
N PRO A 44 -8.67 0.18 -6.20
CA PRO A 44 -9.71 -0.74 -5.76
C PRO A 44 -9.91 -0.73 -4.25
N GLY A 45 -11.18 -0.75 -3.83
CA GLY A 45 -11.53 -0.75 -2.42
C GLY A 45 -11.41 0.62 -1.73
N VAL A 46 -11.01 1.67 -2.43
CA VAL A 46 -11.04 3.05 -1.92
C VAL A 46 -12.17 3.82 -2.57
N GLN A 47 -13.15 4.25 -1.76
CA GLN A 47 -14.30 4.99 -2.25
C GLN A 47 -13.86 6.37 -2.79
N GLY A 48 -14.33 6.71 -3.99
CA GLY A 48 -14.02 8.00 -4.63
C GLY A 48 -12.62 8.09 -5.24
N ALA A 49 -11.84 7.01 -5.24
CA ALA A 49 -10.58 6.94 -5.96
C ALA A 49 -10.82 6.67 -7.46
N ASP A 50 -11.21 7.71 -8.20
CA ASP A 50 -11.47 7.63 -9.64
C ASP A 50 -10.37 8.28 -10.51
N GLY A 51 -9.32 8.81 -9.88
CA GLY A 51 -8.10 9.29 -10.55
C GLY A 51 -8.30 10.47 -11.50
N LYS A 52 -9.29 11.32 -11.24
CA LYS A 52 -9.72 12.38 -12.18
C LYS A 52 -9.04 13.74 -12.00
N SER A 53 -8.12 13.91 -11.06
CA SER A 53 -7.42 15.20 -10.91
C SER A 53 -6.46 15.44 -12.08
N GLU A 54 -6.18 16.72 -12.39
CA GLU A 54 -5.09 17.13 -13.27
C GLU A 54 -3.77 16.46 -12.84
N GLY A 55 -2.98 15.94 -13.78
CA GLY A 55 -1.81 15.09 -13.47
C GLY A 55 -2.18 13.67 -13.03
N ALA A 56 -3.27 13.12 -13.57
CA ALA A 56 -3.76 11.78 -13.27
C ALA A 56 -2.65 10.72 -13.42
N GLY A 57 -2.49 9.91 -12.37
CA GLY A 57 -1.58 8.78 -12.35
C GLY A 57 -2.23 7.53 -12.97
N PRO A 58 -1.44 6.49 -13.29
CA PRO A 58 -1.99 5.23 -13.78
C PRO A 58 -2.87 4.56 -12.72
N SER A 59 -3.82 3.73 -13.15
CA SER A 59 -4.57 2.86 -12.23
C SER A 59 -3.63 1.97 -11.39
N LEU A 60 -3.97 1.76 -10.13
CA LEU A 60 -3.24 0.91 -9.20
C LEU A 60 -3.84 -0.50 -9.05
N ASP A 61 -4.84 -0.86 -9.86
CA ASP A 61 -5.60 -2.12 -9.72
C ASP A 61 -4.72 -3.37 -9.57
N TYR A 62 -3.59 -3.41 -10.27
CA TYR A 62 -2.68 -4.56 -10.36
C TYR A 62 -1.25 -4.22 -9.89
N ILE A 63 -1.06 -3.10 -9.17
CA ILE A 63 0.28 -2.58 -8.86
C ILE A 63 1.15 -3.60 -8.11
N GLY A 64 0.55 -4.46 -7.28
CA GLY A 64 1.25 -5.52 -6.56
C GLY A 64 1.81 -6.65 -7.44
N ARG A 65 1.35 -6.77 -8.71
CA ARG A 65 1.87 -7.75 -9.68
C ARG A 65 2.92 -7.19 -10.63
N LEU A 66 3.03 -5.86 -10.75
CA LEU A 66 3.95 -5.24 -11.71
C LEU A 66 5.40 -5.51 -11.29
N SER A 67 6.27 -5.78 -12.27
CA SER A 67 7.71 -5.90 -12.00
C SER A 67 8.39 -4.56 -11.74
N TYR A 68 7.81 -3.47 -12.27
CA TYR A 68 8.33 -2.12 -12.15
C TYR A 68 7.23 -1.11 -11.80
N ILE A 69 7.58 -0.10 -11.02
CA ILE A 69 6.75 1.06 -10.69
C ILE A 69 7.35 2.33 -11.29
N ALA A 70 6.51 3.37 -11.40
CA ALA A 70 6.88 4.69 -11.93
C ALA A 70 7.66 4.66 -13.27
N GLY A 71 7.45 3.64 -14.10
CA GLY A 71 8.07 3.50 -15.42
C GLY A 71 9.50 2.96 -15.44
N GLY A 72 10.05 2.45 -14.33
CA GLY A 72 11.39 1.83 -14.36
C GLY A 72 12.00 1.42 -13.02
N ILE A 73 11.35 1.68 -11.90
CA ILE A 73 11.86 1.33 -10.57
C ILE A 73 11.46 -0.12 -10.27
N PRO A 74 12.36 -1.04 -9.92
CA PRO A 74 11.98 -2.40 -9.55
C PRO A 74 10.99 -2.41 -8.38
N ASN A 75 9.89 -3.15 -8.53
CA ASN A 75 8.80 -3.20 -7.56
C ASN A 75 9.15 -4.10 -6.37
N GLN A 76 10.10 -3.65 -5.56
CA GLN A 76 10.53 -4.28 -4.32
C GLN A 76 10.02 -3.46 -3.13
N PRO A 77 9.72 -4.08 -1.97
CA PRO A 77 9.16 -3.38 -0.82
C PRO A 77 9.92 -2.11 -0.40
N ALA A 78 11.25 -2.17 -0.37
CA ALA A 78 12.09 -1.01 -0.02
C ALA A 78 11.95 0.14 -1.03
N ASN A 79 11.90 -0.18 -2.33
CA ASN A 79 11.75 0.81 -3.39
C ASN A 79 10.36 1.45 -3.38
N MET A 80 9.31 0.66 -3.15
CA MET A 80 7.94 1.17 -2.99
C MET A 80 7.86 2.17 -1.83
N VAL A 81 8.43 1.81 -0.67
CA VAL A 81 8.46 2.68 0.52
C VAL A 81 9.23 3.97 0.21
N GLN A 82 10.40 3.87 -0.43
CA GLN A 82 11.19 5.05 -0.79
C GLN A 82 10.47 5.94 -1.81
N TRP A 83 9.83 5.33 -2.82
CA TRP A 83 9.04 6.02 -3.83
C TRP A 83 7.92 6.84 -3.22
N LEU A 84 7.13 6.26 -2.31
CA LEU A 84 6.02 6.94 -1.65
C LEU A 84 6.48 8.15 -0.80
N ARG A 85 7.67 8.08 -0.20
CA ARG A 85 8.18 9.15 0.68
C ARG A 85 8.81 10.32 -0.08
N VAL A 86 9.64 10.01 -1.07
CA VAL A 86 10.51 10.99 -1.73
C VAL A 86 10.50 10.82 -3.26
N PRO A 87 9.33 10.93 -3.91
CA PRO A 87 9.17 10.58 -5.32
C PRO A 87 10.11 11.37 -6.24
N HIS A 88 10.32 12.67 -6.01
CA HIS A 88 11.20 13.50 -6.83
C HIS A 88 12.68 13.11 -6.72
N ALA A 89 13.12 12.55 -5.59
CA ALA A 89 14.49 12.08 -5.41
C ALA A 89 14.72 10.72 -6.11
N VAL A 90 13.69 9.89 -6.16
CA VAL A 90 13.75 8.57 -6.80
C VAL A 90 13.56 8.68 -8.32
N LYS A 91 12.65 9.53 -8.77
CA LYS A 91 12.41 9.85 -10.19
C LYS A 91 12.32 11.37 -10.38
N PRO A 92 13.44 12.03 -10.72
CA PRO A 92 13.42 13.45 -11.06
C PRO A 92 12.41 13.75 -12.18
N GLY A 93 11.63 14.82 -12.02
CA GLY A 93 10.61 15.24 -12.99
C GLY A 93 9.29 14.47 -12.94
N THR A 94 9.07 13.59 -11.94
CA THR A 94 7.75 13.01 -11.71
C THR A 94 6.74 14.06 -11.25
N GLU A 95 5.47 13.90 -11.67
CA GLU A 95 4.34 14.73 -11.23
C GLU A 95 3.78 14.32 -9.86
N MET A 96 4.05 13.07 -9.43
CA MET A 96 3.65 12.60 -8.09
C MET A 96 4.31 13.47 -7.00
N PRO A 97 3.53 14.23 -6.21
CA PRO A 97 4.08 15.17 -5.25
C PRO A 97 4.62 14.45 -3.99
N PRO A 98 5.50 15.11 -3.21
CA PRO A 98 5.89 14.61 -1.90
C PRO A 98 4.68 14.66 -0.95
N MET A 99 4.27 13.50 -0.44
CA MET A 99 3.08 13.37 0.41
C MET A 99 3.36 13.65 1.89
N GLY A 100 4.62 13.87 2.28
CA GLY A 100 5.00 14.12 3.68
C GLY A 100 4.92 12.88 4.58
N LEU A 101 5.04 11.67 4.01
CA LEU A 101 4.93 10.42 4.75
C LEU A 101 6.14 10.14 5.63
N THR A 102 5.88 9.67 6.84
CA THR A 102 6.88 8.95 7.63
C THR A 102 7.21 7.62 6.96
N GLU A 103 8.32 7.01 7.37
CA GLU A 103 8.69 5.68 6.86
C GLU A 103 7.65 4.61 7.23
N GLN A 104 7.11 4.68 8.44
CA GLN A 104 6.14 3.70 8.92
C GLN A 104 4.82 3.79 8.16
N GLU A 105 4.31 5.00 7.90
CA GLU A 105 3.12 5.21 7.07
C GLU A 105 3.32 4.66 5.66
N ALA A 106 4.47 4.95 5.03
CA ALA A 106 4.80 4.42 3.73
C ALA A 106 4.88 2.88 3.70
N ARG A 107 5.35 2.23 4.78
CA ARG A 107 5.33 0.77 4.92
C ARG A 107 3.91 0.22 4.98
N HIS A 108 3.01 0.86 5.72
CA HIS A 108 1.60 0.47 5.78
C HIS A 108 0.92 0.62 4.42
N MET A 109 1.09 1.78 3.75
CA MET A 109 0.55 2.00 2.41
C MET A 109 1.09 0.98 1.40
N ALA A 110 2.41 0.77 1.39
CA ALA A 110 3.04 -0.23 0.51
C ALA A 110 2.46 -1.63 0.76
N ALA A 111 2.27 -2.02 2.03
CA ALA A 111 1.64 -3.30 2.37
C ALA A 111 0.27 -3.46 1.70
N PHE A 112 -0.58 -2.43 1.78
CA PHE A 112 -1.87 -2.41 1.10
C PHE A 112 -1.72 -2.50 -0.43
N LEU A 113 -0.85 -1.68 -1.03
CA LEU A 113 -0.64 -1.70 -2.48
C LEU A 113 -0.19 -3.07 -3.01
N TYR A 114 0.59 -3.85 -2.25
CA TYR A 114 0.97 -5.22 -2.65
C TYR A 114 -0.19 -6.23 -2.58
N THR A 115 -1.31 -5.88 -1.94
CA THR A 115 -2.54 -6.69 -1.98
C THR A 115 -3.36 -6.45 -3.24
N LEU A 116 -3.14 -5.32 -3.94
CA LEU A 116 -3.77 -4.99 -5.22
C LEU A 116 -3.14 -5.85 -6.30
N ARG A 117 -3.74 -7.02 -6.44
CA ARG A 117 -3.38 -8.02 -7.42
C ARG A 117 -4.48 -8.09 -8.42
#